data_AF-A0A2X3D997-F1
#
_entry.id   AF-A0A2X3D997-F1
#
_cell.length_a   1.000
_cell.length_b   1.000
_cell.length_c   1.000
_cell.angle_alpha   90.00
_cell.angle_beta   90.00
_cell.angle_gamma   90.00
#
_symmetry.space_group_name_H-M   'P 1'
#
loop_
_entity.id
_entity.type
_entity.pdbx_description
1 polymer ?
#
loop_
_entity_poly.entity_id
_entity_poly.type
_entity_poly.pdbx_seq_one_letter_code
_entity_poly.pdbx_strand_id
1 'polypeptide(L)'
;MTMKLKAKHEVFCREFLVDLNATQAAIRAGYSASRAHVTGAELYGKPDIRARIDELKRERIAHLGIDANYVLLRLVEIDQMDAADIFNGDMSLKPIIDWPPVWRRYLSGFDLAEMFEGRGDDREMVGFLKKIKWPDKVKNLELIGKHISVQAFKDKIETEDVTPPANREVRQSRIKELLSRGKRSD
;
A
#
# COMPACT_ATOMS: atom_id res chain seq x y z
N MET A 1 24.06 23.33 -0.60
CA MET A 1 25.22 22.47 -0.26
C MET A 1 24.69 21.17 0.32
N THR A 2 24.85 20.05 -0.39
CA THR A 2 24.53 18.71 0.12
C THR A 2 25.59 18.35 1.17
N MET A 3 25.23 18.40 2.46
CA MET A 3 26.13 17.94 3.52
C MET A 3 26.35 16.44 3.37
N LYS A 4 27.62 16.04 3.26
CA LYS A 4 28.03 14.64 3.16
C LYS A 4 27.75 13.94 4.50
N LEU A 5 26.83 12.96 4.50
CA LEU A 5 26.52 12.17 5.69
C LEU A 5 27.76 11.42 6.20
N LYS A 6 27.88 11.30 7.53
CA LYS A 6 28.91 10.45 8.14
C LYS A 6 28.67 8.99 7.76
N ALA A 7 29.73 8.18 7.65
CA ALA A 7 29.61 6.78 7.25
C ALA A 7 28.61 5.97 8.12
N LYS A 8 28.64 6.15 9.46
CA LYS A 8 27.68 5.48 10.36
C LYS A 8 26.24 5.95 10.19
N HIS A 9 26.01 7.21 9.80
CA HIS A 9 24.68 7.72 9.50
C HIS A 9 24.13 7.08 8.23
N GLU A 10 24.96 6.91 7.19
CA GLU A 10 24.55 6.23 5.96
C GLU A 10 24.20 4.75 6.21
N VAL A 11 24.99 4.04 7.02
CA VAL A 11 24.66 2.66 7.42
C VAL A 11 23.34 2.63 8.19
N PHE A 12 23.14 3.53 9.16
CA PHE A 12 21.87 3.65 9.88
C PHE A 12 20.68 3.83 8.93
N CYS A 13 20.78 4.72 7.94
CA CYS A 13 19.72 4.93 6.95
C CYS A 13 19.37 3.66 6.18
N ARG A 14 20.38 2.89 5.76
CA ARG A 14 20.18 1.61 5.04
C ARG A 14 19.56 0.54 5.93
N GLU A 15 20.08 0.39 7.15
CA GLU A 15 19.60 -0.58 8.12
C GLU A 15 18.17 -0.30 8.58
N PHE A 16 17.79 0.98 8.64
CA PHE A 16 16.41 1.37 8.97
C PHE A 16 15.40 0.88 7.92
N LEU A 17 15.78 0.79 6.64
CA LEU A 17 14.87 0.32 5.58
C LEU A 17 14.65 -1.20 5.55
N VAL A 18 15.31 -1.95 6.43
CA VAL A 18 15.10 -3.39 6.58
C VAL A 18 13.77 -3.66 7.29
N ASP A 19 13.51 -2.98 8.40
CA ASP A 19 12.41 -3.28 9.33
C ASP A 19 11.70 -2.03 9.87
N LEU A 20 12.10 -0.83 9.43
CA LEU A 20 11.62 0.47 9.93
C LEU A 20 11.80 0.63 11.45
N ASN A 21 12.79 -0.06 12.03
CA ASN A 21 13.10 -0.02 13.45
C ASN A 21 14.38 0.78 13.72
N ALA A 22 14.23 1.99 14.26
CA ALA A 22 15.35 2.88 14.54
C ALA A 22 16.33 2.32 15.58
N THR A 23 15.85 1.61 16.60
CA THR A 23 16.71 0.98 17.62
C THR A 23 17.59 -0.09 16.99
N GLN A 24 16.98 -1.00 16.22
CA GLN A 24 17.72 -2.09 15.58
C GLN A 24 18.65 -1.58 14.49
N ALA A 25 18.25 -0.55 13.75
CA ALA A 25 19.11 0.12 12.78
C ALA A 25 20.36 0.73 13.43
N ALA A 26 20.23 1.33 14.62
CA ALA A 26 21.38 1.86 15.36
C ALA A 26 22.35 0.74 15.80
N ILE A 27 21.83 -0.41 16.26
CA ILE A 27 22.66 -1.57 16.62
C ILE A 27 23.44 -2.06 15.40
N ARG A 28 22.74 -2.30 14.28
CA ARG A 28 23.35 -2.80 13.03
C ARG A 28 24.34 -1.80 12.42
N ALA A 29 24.12 -0.50 12.61
CA ALA A 29 25.06 0.56 12.22
C ALA A 29 26.29 0.69 13.15
N GLY A 30 26.41 -0.16 14.17
CA GLY A 30 27.57 -0.20 15.06
C GLY A 30 27.57 0.89 16.12
N TYR A 31 26.39 1.33 16.58
CA TYR A 31 26.24 2.11 17.81
C TYR A 31 26.12 1.18 19.03
N SER A 32 26.35 1.75 20.23
CA SER A 32 26.26 0.99 21.48
C SER A 32 24.86 0.40 21.67
N ALA A 33 24.79 -0.93 21.84
CA ALA A 33 23.52 -1.63 22.04
C ALA A 33 22.75 -1.13 23.28
N SER A 34 23.46 -0.81 24.36
CA SER A 34 22.82 -0.33 25.61
C SER A 34 22.12 1.02 25.45
N ARG A 35 22.56 1.86 24.49
CA ARG A 35 21.98 3.18 24.20
C ARG A 35 21.31 3.26 22.83
N ALA A 36 21.09 2.13 22.16
CA ALA A 36 20.58 2.12 20.80
C ALA A 36 19.16 2.72 20.68
N HIS A 37 18.32 2.58 21.70
CA HIS A 37 16.98 3.15 21.71
C HIS A 37 17.01 4.69 21.68
N VAL A 38 17.87 5.31 22.52
CA VAL A 38 18.07 6.77 22.53
C VAL A 38 18.72 7.21 21.22
N THR A 39 19.82 6.56 20.84
CA THR A 39 20.60 6.93 19.66
C THR A 39 19.78 6.80 18.38
N GLY A 40 18.99 5.74 18.25
CA GLY A 40 18.10 5.52 17.11
C GLY A 40 17.03 6.60 17.01
N ALA A 41 16.38 6.95 18.12
CA ALA A 41 15.39 8.04 18.15
C ALA A 41 16.02 9.40 17.80
N GLU A 42 17.19 9.71 18.38
CA GLU A 42 17.94 10.93 18.08
C GLU A 42 18.33 11.01 16.60
N LEU A 43 18.91 9.94 16.04
CA LEU A 43 19.30 9.90 14.62
C LEU A 43 18.09 10.06 13.71
N TYR A 44 17.01 9.34 13.97
CA TYR A 44 15.78 9.41 13.17
C TYR A 44 15.14 10.80 13.18
N GLY A 45 15.29 11.54 14.28
CA GLY A 45 14.80 12.92 14.41
C GLY A 45 15.62 13.96 13.63
N LYS A 46 16.81 13.63 13.13
CA LYS A 46 17.65 14.59 12.41
C LYS A 46 17.15 14.80 10.97
N PRO A 47 17.01 16.06 10.50
CA PRO A 47 16.50 16.35 9.15
C PRO A 47 17.31 15.74 8.01
N ASP A 48 18.65 15.69 8.13
CA ASP A 48 19.56 15.12 7.13
C ASP A 48 19.40 13.59 7.02
N ILE A 49 19.26 12.91 8.15
CA ILE A 49 18.96 11.47 8.21
C ILE A 49 17.60 11.19 7.59
N ARG A 50 16.59 12.00 7.94
CA ARG A 50 15.23 11.83 7.41
C ARG A 50 15.20 11.99 5.89
N ALA A 51 15.86 13.04 5.38
CA ALA A 51 15.98 13.28 3.96
C ALA A 51 16.66 12.11 3.22
N ARG A 52 17.73 11.52 3.80
CA ARG A 52 18.41 10.37 3.21
C ARG A 52 17.56 9.10 3.23
N ILE A 53 16.83 8.83 4.31
CA ILE A 53 15.88 7.71 4.37
C ILE A 53 14.82 7.85 3.28
N ASP A 54 14.28 9.05 3.09
CA ASP A 54 13.25 9.30 2.07
C ASP A 54 13.83 9.19 0.65
N GLU A 55 15.09 9.58 0.43
CA GLU A 55 15.81 9.34 -0.83
C GLU A 55 15.98 7.85 -1.11
N LEU A 56 16.49 7.07 -0.16
CA LEU A 56 16.65 5.63 -0.30
C LEU A 56 15.31 4.92 -0.55
N LYS A 57 14.21 5.38 0.05
CA LYS A 57 12.86 4.89 -0.26
C LYS A 57 12.49 5.15 -1.71
N ARG A 58 12.74 6.37 -2.20
CA ARG A 58 12.49 6.73 -3.61
C ARG A 58 13.35 5.92 -4.57
N GLU A 59 14.63 5.70 -4.25
CA GLU A 59 15.53 4.84 -5.04
C GLU A 59 15.01 3.41 -5.12
N ARG A 60 14.59 2.82 -3.99
CA ARG A 60 13.99 1.47 -3.95
C ARG A 60 12.70 1.40 -4.77
N ILE A 61 11.84 2.41 -4.65
CA ILE A 61 10.61 2.50 -5.44
C ILE A 61 10.93 2.60 -6.94
N ALA A 62 11.86 3.49 -7.32
CA ALA A 62 12.26 3.68 -8.72
C ALA A 62 12.88 2.41 -9.32
N HIS A 63 13.66 1.67 -8.53
CA HIS A 63 14.26 0.41 -8.96
C HIS A 63 13.21 -0.71 -9.11
N LEU A 64 12.24 -0.79 -8.21
CA LEU A 64 11.22 -1.86 -8.25
C LEU A 64 10.04 -1.54 -9.16
N GLY A 65 9.74 -0.26 -9.39
CA GLY A 65 8.54 0.18 -10.12
C GLY A 65 7.23 -0.12 -9.39
N ILE A 66 7.29 -0.46 -8.10
CA ILE A 66 6.14 -0.84 -7.27
C ILE A 66 5.86 0.31 -6.31
N ASP A 67 5.06 1.28 -6.77
CA ASP A 67 4.55 2.38 -5.96
C ASP A 67 3.04 2.28 -5.75
N ALA A 68 2.45 3.29 -5.11
CA ALA A 68 1.02 3.35 -4.91
C ALA A 68 0.26 3.36 -6.26
N ASN A 69 0.79 4.03 -7.28
CA ASN A 69 0.17 4.08 -8.61
C ASN A 69 0.16 2.70 -9.28
N TYR A 70 1.28 1.96 -9.20
CA TYR A 70 1.36 0.58 -9.66
C TYR A 70 0.29 -0.31 -9.01
N VAL A 71 0.12 -0.22 -7.67
CA VAL A 71 -0.92 -1.00 -6.98
C VAL A 71 -2.32 -0.62 -7.46
N LEU A 72 -2.59 0.68 -7.60
CA LEU A 72 -3.90 1.17 -8.06
C LEU A 72 -4.21 0.69 -9.48
N LEU A 73 -3.24 0.79 -10.41
CA LEU A 73 -3.40 0.31 -11.78
C LEU A 73 -3.74 -1.18 -11.82
N ARG A 74 -3.09 -2.00 -10.99
CA ARG A 74 -3.40 -3.44 -10.93
C ARG A 74 -4.78 -3.75 -10.35
N LEU A 75 -5.23 -2.98 -9.36
CA LEU A 75 -6.60 -3.11 -8.87
C LEU A 75 -7.61 -2.71 -9.96
N VAL A 76 -7.34 -1.66 -10.73
CA VAL A 76 -8.18 -1.26 -11.86
C VAL A 76 -8.20 -2.33 -12.96
N GLU A 77 -7.06 -2.95 -13.29
CA GLU A 77 -7.02 -4.09 -14.23
C GLU A 77 -7.97 -5.22 -13.78
N ILE A 78 -7.94 -5.57 -12.49
CA ILE A 78 -8.84 -6.58 -11.91
C ILE A 78 -10.29 -6.13 -12.01
N ASP A 79 -10.59 -4.86 -11.72
CA ASP A 79 -11.95 -4.30 -11.75
C ASP A 79 -12.55 -4.37 -13.16
N GLN A 80 -11.73 -4.13 -14.18
CA GLN A 80 -12.15 -4.09 -15.59
C GLN A 80 -12.27 -5.47 -16.25
N MET A 81 -11.85 -6.57 -15.59
CA MET A 81 -12.01 -7.91 -16.16
C MET A 81 -13.48 -8.22 -16.49
N ASP A 82 -13.76 -8.62 -17.73
CA ASP A 82 -15.09 -9.06 -18.18
C ASP A 82 -15.06 -10.55 -18.54
N ALA A 83 -15.97 -11.34 -17.98
CA ALA A 83 -16.03 -12.77 -18.25
C ALA A 83 -16.19 -13.06 -19.75
N ALA A 84 -16.87 -12.18 -20.50
CA ALA A 84 -17.03 -12.31 -21.94
C ALA A 84 -15.68 -12.42 -22.70
N ASP A 85 -14.59 -11.90 -22.13
CA ASP A 85 -13.25 -12.01 -22.70
C ASP A 85 -12.82 -13.47 -22.93
N ILE A 86 -13.26 -14.40 -22.07
CA ILE A 86 -12.79 -15.79 -22.04
C ILE A 86 -13.82 -16.81 -22.53
N PHE A 87 -15.01 -16.36 -22.94
CA PHE A 87 -16.06 -17.22 -23.51
C PHE A 87 -16.17 -17.06 -25.03
N ASN A 88 -16.42 -18.17 -25.72
CA ASN A 88 -16.90 -18.19 -27.10
C ASN A 88 -18.39 -17.83 -27.15
N GLY A 89 -18.92 -17.54 -28.34
CA GLY A 89 -20.33 -17.18 -28.53
C GLY A 89 -21.34 -18.28 -28.18
N ASP A 90 -20.88 -19.53 -28.06
CA ASP A 90 -21.66 -20.70 -27.65
C ASP A 90 -21.57 -20.98 -26.14
N MET A 91 -21.01 -20.06 -25.35
CA MET A 91 -20.76 -20.18 -23.90
C MET A 91 -19.69 -21.22 -23.53
N SER A 92 -18.96 -21.80 -24.51
CA SER A 92 -17.76 -22.60 -24.21
C SER A 92 -16.59 -21.69 -23.83
N LEU A 93 -15.65 -22.19 -23.03
CA LEU A 93 -14.44 -21.44 -22.71
C LEU A 93 -13.48 -21.44 -23.90
N LYS A 94 -12.94 -20.26 -24.22
CA LYS A 94 -11.80 -20.12 -25.14
C LYS A 94 -10.61 -20.93 -24.62
N PRO A 95 -9.72 -21.41 -25.51
CA PRO A 95 -8.40 -21.89 -25.11
C PRO A 95 -7.65 -20.88 -24.23
N ILE A 96 -6.96 -21.35 -23.20
CA ILE A 96 -6.26 -20.46 -22.24
C ILE A 96 -5.21 -19.55 -22.90
N ILE A 97 -4.66 -19.99 -24.04
CA ILE A 97 -3.69 -19.19 -24.81
C ILE A 97 -4.34 -17.93 -25.41
N ASP A 98 -5.64 -17.97 -25.66
CA ASP A 98 -6.42 -16.85 -26.20
C ASP A 98 -6.93 -15.91 -25.10
N TRP A 99 -6.71 -16.26 -23.83
CA TRP A 99 -7.15 -15.43 -22.72
C TRP A 99 -6.27 -14.18 -22.60
N PRO A 100 -6.88 -12.99 -22.44
CA PRO A 100 -6.13 -11.79 -22.13
C PRO A 100 -5.24 -12.00 -20.89
N PRO A 101 -4.03 -11.40 -20.84
CA PRO A 101 -3.09 -11.61 -19.74
C PRO A 101 -3.69 -11.35 -18.35
N VAL A 102 -4.63 -10.41 -18.23
CA VAL A 102 -5.31 -10.08 -16.97
C VAL A 102 -6.00 -11.32 -16.37
N TRP A 103 -6.66 -12.14 -17.18
CA TRP A 103 -7.32 -13.38 -16.75
C TRP A 103 -6.32 -14.44 -16.28
N ARG A 104 -5.18 -14.57 -16.95
CA ARG A 104 -4.13 -15.52 -16.57
C ARG A 104 -3.38 -15.10 -15.31
N ARG A 105 -3.27 -13.80 -15.04
CA ARG A 105 -2.54 -13.25 -13.89
C ARG A 105 -3.36 -13.24 -12.59
N TYR A 106 -4.68 -13.06 -12.67
CA TYR A 106 -5.51 -12.77 -11.50
C TYR A 106 -6.56 -13.83 -11.18
N LEU A 107 -6.60 -14.96 -11.89
CA LEU A 107 -7.53 -16.04 -11.57
C LEU A 107 -7.39 -16.46 -10.09
N SER A 108 -8.51 -16.55 -9.37
CA SER A 108 -8.50 -16.95 -7.95
C SER A 108 -8.49 -18.47 -7.76
N GLY A 109 -8.82 -19.23 -8.80
CA GLY A 109 -8.75 -20.68 -8.80
C GLY A 109 -9.25 -21.30 -10.10
N PHE A 110 -8.73 -22.47 -10.42
CA PHE A 110 -9.11 -23.27 -11.58
C PHE A 110 -9.18 -24.73 -11.17
N ASP A 111 -10.37 -25.32 -11.19
CA ASP A 111 -10.56 -26.75 -10.93
C ASP A 111 -10.87 -27.45 -12.27
N LEU A 112 -10.10 -28.49 -12.59
CA LEU A 112 -10.31 -29.36 -13.73
C LEU A 112 -10.59 -30.77 -13.23
N ALA A 113 -11.76 -31.31 -13.58
CA ALA A 113 -12.09 -32.68 -13.28
C ALA A 113 -12.40 -33.42 -14.58
N GLU A 114 -11.78 -34.59 -14.76
CA GLU A 114 -12.17 -35.53 -15.79
C GLU A 114 -13.51 -36.17 -15.42
N MET A 115 -14.43 -36.19 -16.37
CA MET A 115 -15.76 -36.78 -16.23
C MET A 115 -15.74 -38.14 -16.89
N PHE A 116 -16.23 -39.16 -16.17
CA PHE A 116 -16.37 -40.52 -16.66
C PHE A 116 -17.83 -40.97 -16.61
N GLU A 117 -18.24 -41.75 -17.60
CA GLU A 117 -19.55 -42.42 -17.65
C GLU A 117 -19.33 -43.94 -17.72
N GLY A 118 -20.26 -44.73 -17.17
CA GLY A 118 -20.12 -46.19 -17.05
C GLY A 118 -19.64 -46.68 -15.69
N ARG A 119 -19.37 -47.99 -15.56
CA ARG A 119 -18.93 -48.65 -14.31
C ARG A 119 -17.89 -49.72 -14.61
N GLY A 120 -16.96 -49.93 -13.66
CA GLY A 120 -15.93 -50.96 -13.79
C GLY A 120 -14.98 -50.68 -14.96
N ASP A 121 -14.66 -51.72 -15.73
CA ASP A 121 -13.75 -51.65 -16.87
C ASP A 121 -14.39 -50.98 -18.10
N ASP A 122 -15.73 -50.84 -18.14
CA ASP A 122 -16.47 -50.18 -19.24
C ASP A 122 -16.59 -48.65 -19.05
N ARG A 123 -15.84 -48.06 -18.11
CA ARG A 123 -15.90 -46.61 -17.90
C ARG A 123 -15.17 -45.87 -19.02
N GLU A 124 -15.79 -44.85 -19.58
CA GLU A 124 -15.21 -44.00 -20.63
C GLU A 124 -15.10 -42.55 -20.16
N MET A 125 -14.02 -41.86 -20.53
CA MET A 125 -13.87 -40.42 -20.27
C MET A 125 -14.76 -39.64 -21.24
N VAL A 126 -15.81 -39.01 -20.71
CA VAL A 126 -16.81 -38.27 -21.50
C VAL A 126 -16.54 -36.76 -21.59
N GLY A 127 -15.58 -36.25 -20.83
CA GLY A 127 -15.14 -34.86 -20.96
C GLY A 127 -14.48 -34.29 -19.72
N PHE A 128 -14.51 -32.96 -19.61
CA PHE A 128 -13.93 -32.23 -18.49
C PHE A 128 -14.94 -31.25 -17.89
N LEU A 129 -15.07 -31.25 -16.56
CA LEU A 129 -15.68 -30.15 -15.82
C LEU A 129 -14.60 -29.10 -15.53
N LYS A 130 -14.81 -27.88 -16.02
CA LYS A 130 -13.93 -26.73 -15.77
C LYS A 130 -14.65 -25.74 -14.86
N LYS A 131 -14.09 -25.49 -13.68
CA LYS A 131 -14.62 -24.49 -12.74
C LYS A 131 -13.61 -23.38 -12.54
N ILE A 132 -14.02 -22.15 -12.87
CA ILE A 132 -13.21 -20.95 -12.72
C ILE A 132 -13.70 -20.16 -11.50
N LYS A 133 -12.78 -19.71 -10.65
CA LYS A 133 -13.04 -18.74 -9.59
C LYS A 133 -12.42 -17.40 -9.97
N TRP A 134 -13.26 -16.39 -10.14
CA TRP A 134 -12.81 -15.02 -10.40
C TRP A 134 -12.42 -14.27 -9.12
N PRO A 135 -11.63 -13.20 -9.24
CA PRO A 135 -11.39 -12.26 -8.15
C PRO A 135 -12.68 -11.74 -7.52
N ASP A 136 -12.63 -11.49 -6.21
CA ASP A 136 -13.69 -10.76 -5.51
C ASP A 136 -13.67 -9.28 -5.94
N LYS A 137 -14.60 -8.93 -6.83
CA LYS A 137 -14.77 -7.56 -7.37
C LYS A 137 -15.15 -6.55 -6.30
N VAL A 138 -15.94 -6.95 -5.30
CA VAL A 138 -16.35 -6.05 -4.21
C VAL A 138 -15.16 -5.73 -3.32
N LYS A 139 -14.38 -6.75 -2.96
CA LYS A 139 -13.13 -6.53 -2.21
C LYS A 139 -12.14 -5.67 -3.00
N ASN A 140 -12.07 -5.88 -4.31
CA ASN A 140 -11.21 -5.08 -5.18
C ASN A 140 -11.60 -3.59 -5.19
N LEU A 141 -12.90 -3.28 -5.32
CA LEU A 141 -13.41 -1.91 -5.21
C LEU A 141 -13.17 -1.29 -3.82
N GLU A 142 -13.30 -2.09 -2.76
CA GLU A 142 -12.96 -1.65 -1.41
C GLU A 142 -11.48 -1.24 -1.30
N LEU A 143 -10.58 -2.04 -1.87
CA LEU A 143 -9.14 -1.74 -1.89
C LEU A 143 -8.81 -0.50 -2.74
N ILE A 144 -9.50 -0.33 -3.88
CA ILE A 144 -9.39 0.89 -4.70
C ILE A 144 -9.82 2.10 -3.87
N GLY A 145 -10.98 2.07 -3.23
CA GLY A 145 -11.45 3.21 -2.45
C GLY A 145 -10.61 3.50 -1.20
N LYS A 146 -9.93 2.50 -0.63
CA LYS A 146 -8.97 2.67 0.49
C LYS A 146 -7.60 3.18 0.05
N HIS A 147 -7.31 3.20 -1.26
CA HIS A 147 -6.04 3.68 -1.78
C HIS A 147 -5.78 5.14 -1.36
N ILE A 148 -4.52 5.47 -1.09
CA ILE A 148 -4.13 6.78 -0.54
C ILE A 148 -4.48 7.96 -1.44
N SER A 149 -4.62 7.76 -2.75
CA SER A 149 -5.02 8.79 -3.71
C SER A 149 -6.54 8.86 -3.91
N VAL A 150 -7.26 7.76 -3.70
CA VAL A 150 -8.72 7.68 -3.93
C VAL A 150 -9.49 8.07 -2.68
N GLN A 151 -9.17 7.48 -1.53
CA GLN A 151 -9.75 7.79 -0.21
C GLN A 151 -11.29 7.87 -0.16
N ALA A 152 -12.00 7.07 -0.96
CA ALA A 152 -13.45 7.13 -1.11
C ALA A 152 -14.25 6.79 0.17
N PHE A 153 -13.62 6.12 1.14
CA PHE A 153 -14.24 5.68 2.39
C PHE A 153 -13.72 6.42 3.64
N LYS A 154 -13.04 7.57 3.48
CA LYS A 154 -12.69 8.37 4.65
C LYS A 154 -13.95 8.98 5.25
N ASP A 155 -14.23 8.62 6.50
CA ASP A 155 -15.22 9.32 7.31
C ASP A 155 -14.81 10.80 7.38
N LYS A 156 -15.73 11.70 7.05
CA LYS A 156 -15.58 13.11 7.38
C LYS A 156 -15.57 13.18 8.90
N ILE A 157 -14.39 13.38 9.49
CA ILE A 157 -14.29 13.78 10.89
C ILE A 157 -14.80 15.22 10.94
N GLU A 158 -16.10 15.38 11.20
CA GLU A 158 -16.64 16.65 11.66
C GLU A 158 -16.10 16.88 13.06
N THR A 159 -15.05 17.68 13.17
CA THR A 159 -14.61 18.17 14.48
C THR A 159 -15.64 19.17 14.96
N GLU A 160 -16.61 18.72 15.75
CA GLU A 160 -17.38 19.63 16.59
C GLU A 160 -16.39 20.31 17.56
N ASP A 161 -16.40 21.65 17.56
CA ASP A 161 -15.65 22.44 18.51
C ASP A 161 -16.24 22.20 19.91
N VAL A 162 -15.70 21.20 20.63
CA VAL A 162 -16.12 20.81 21.98
C VAL A 162 -15.78 21.88 23.04
N THR A 163 -15.26 23.05 22.62
CA THR A 163 -14.99 24.16 23.53
C THR A 163 -16.32 24.70 24.06
N PRO A 164 -16.56 24.68 25.40
CA PRO A 164 -17.78 25.23 25.98
C PRO A 164 -17.99 26.69 25.55
N PRO A 165 -19.23 27.16 25.32
CA PRO A 165 -19.50 28.51 24.81
C PRO A 165 -18.79 29.61 25.63
N ALA A 166 -18.74 29.44 26.96
CA ALA A 166 -18.07 30.33 27.90
C ALA A 166 -16.57 30.55 27.62
N ASN A 167 -15.91 29.60 26.95
CA ASN A 167 -14.47 29.66 26.64
C ASN A 167 -14.19 30.06 25.19
N ARG A 168 -15.21 30.15 24.33
CA ARG A 168 -15.05 30.46 22.90
C ARG A 168 -14.64 31.92 22.71
N GLU A 169 -15.31 32.84 23.40
CA GLU A 169 -15.01 34.28 23.35
C GLU A 169 -13.67 34.60 24.02
N VAL A 170 -13.34 33.93 25.14
CA VAL A 170 -12.05 34.09 25.82
C VAL A 170 -10.90 33.62 24.93
N ARG A 171 -11.07 32.49 24.24
CA ARG A 171 -10.07 31.94 23.32
C ARG A 171 -9.91 32.82 22.08
N GLN A 172 -11.00 33.28 21.48
CA GLN A 172 -10.96 34.20 20.34
C GLN A 172 -10.30 35.53 20.70
N SER A 173 -10.60 36.08 21.89
CA SER A 173 -10.00 37.31 22.40
C SER A 173 -8.49 37.15 22.61
N ARG A 174 -8.06 36.02 23.19
CA ARG A 174 -6.64 35.71 23.42
C ARG A 174 -5.86 35.48 22.13
N ILE A 175 -6.48 34.86 21.11
CA ILE A 175 -5.92 34.73 19.77
C ILE A 175 -5.75 36.12 19.12
N LYS A 176 -6.75 37.00 19.22
CA LYS A 176 -6.69 38.36 18.70
C LYS A 176 -5.58 39.17 19.38
N GLU A 177 -5.45 39.04 20.70
CA GLU A 177 -4.40 39.69 21.49
C GLU A 177 -3.00 39.22 21.06
N LEU A 178 -2.77 37.90 20.95
CA LEU A 178 -1.49 37.34 20.50
C LEU A 178 -1.11 37.79 19.08
N LEU A 179 -2.07 37.82 18.16
CA LEU A 179 -1.85 38.30 16.79
C LEU A 179 -1.56 39.81 16.73
N SER A 180 -2.10 40.60 17.65
CA SER A 180 -1.82 42.04 17.75
C SER A 180 -0.47 42.35 18.42
N ARG A 181 0.02 41.48 19.31
CA ARG A 181 1.34 41.58 19.93
C ARG A 181 2.47 41.21 18.95
N GLY A 182 2.22 40.25 18.06
CA GLY A 182 3.18 39.86 17.00
C GLY A 182 3.34 40.86 15.85
N LYS A 183 2.50 41.90 15.78
CA LYS A 183 2.56 42.95 14.73
C LYS A 183 3.25 44.25 15.19
N ARG A 184 3.88 44.26 16.38
CA ARG A 184 4.49 45.47 16.97
C ARG A 184 6.02 45.41 17.09
N SER A 185 6.65 44.56 16.31
CA SER A 185 8.10 44.46 16.19
C SER A 185 8.49 44.40 14.72
N ASP A 186 8.35 45.54 14.06
CA ASP A 186 9.15 46.01 12.92
C ASP A 186 9.46 47.49 13.17
#